data_AF-A0A0F9AH90-F1
#
_entry.id   AF-A0A0F9AH90-F1
#
_cell.length_a   1.000
_cell.length_b   1.000
_cell.length_c   1.000
_cell.angle_alpha   90.00
_cell.angle_beta   90.00
_cell.angle_gamma   90.00
#
_symmetry.space_group_name_H-M   'P 1'
#
loop_
_entity.id
_entity.type
_entity.pdbx_description
1 polymer ?
#
loop_
_entity_poly.entity_id
_entity_poly.type
_entity_poly.pdbx_seq_one_letter_code
_entity_poly.pdbx_strand_id
1 'polypeptide(L)'
;MNEAMKREKIISVLLIISRVILGLVFIFSGFVKGVDPMGSAYKFSDYFNAFGIGFLGPLAIILAFMLSAVEFLIGISLIFRFRFRLGAWAVSVFMGFFLVLTFILALTNPVTDCGCFGDALIMTNWQTFFKNLFLLPFVFTVFIFRNEKAEQGPGFFSNGGLIVFGILFLAIEVNAYRHLPMMDFRPYSVGTHIPGKMNVPEGAPEDVYQTYLYYEKDGETREFTEENFPWEDSTWKFVDSKYILISQGYEPPIHDFTITDDFGYDYANDILNDEGYSFLFISKKLGDADKEALTY
;
A
#
# COMPACT_ATOMS: atom_id res chain seq x y z
N MET A 1 24.47 -32.74 28.78
CA MET A 1 24.74 -31.30 28.97
C MET A 1 24.92 -30.53 27.65
N ASN A 2 25.50 -31.12 26.60
CA ASN A 2 25.72 -30.42 25.32
C ASN A 2 24.47 -30.11 24.47
N GLU A 3 23.44 -30.96 24.49
CA GLU A 3 22.26 -30.74 23.62
C GLU A 3 21.34 -29.62 24.11
N ALA A 4 21.13 -29.51 25.42
CA ALA A 4 20.30 -28.45 26.01
C ALA A 4 20.88 -27.06 25.75
N MET A 5 22.19 -26.87 25.96
CA MET A 5 22.87 -25.62 25.63
C MET A 5 22.86 -25.30 24.14
N LYS A 6 23.00 -26.32 23.28
CA LYS A 6 22.91 -26.15 21.82
C LYS A 6 21.51 -25.68 21.41
N ARG A 7 20.46 -26.27 22.00
CA ARG A 7 19.06 -25.88 21.78
C ARG A 7 18.79 -24.43 22.22
N GLU A 8 19.23 -24.04 23.41
CA GLU A 8 19.08 -22.65 23.89
C GLU A 8 19.80 -21.63 23.00
N LYS A 9 21.00 -21.98 22.51
CA LYS A 9 21.75 -21.12 21.58
C LYS A 9 21.01 -20.98 20.25
N ILE A 10 20.45 -22.05 19.71
CA ILE A 10 19.65 -22.03 18.47
C ILE A 10 18.42 -21.15 18.65
N ILE A 11 17.64 -21.34 19.72
CA ILE A 11 16.46 -20.52 20.03
C ILE A 11 16.84 -19.05 20.16
N SER A 12 17.94 -18.76 20.84
CA SER A 12 18.45 -17.40 21.00
C SER A 12 18.80 -16.73 19.67
N VAL A 13 19.46 -17.46 18.76
CA VAL A 13 19.82 -16.95 17.43
C VAL A 13 18.56 -16.73 16.59
N LEU A 14 17.65 -17.71 16.60
CA LEU A 14 16.39 -17.64 15.86
C LEU A 14 15.55 -16.45 16.31
N LEU A 15 15.42 -16.24 17.63
CA LEU A 15 14.73 -15.08 18.20
C LEU A 15 15.37 -13.75 17.78
N ILE A 16 16.71 -13.66 17.73
CA ILE A 16 17.40 -12.44 17.29
C ILE A 16 17.10 -12.16 15.82
N ILE A 17 17.21 -13.17 14.96
CA ILE A 17 16.93 -13.04 13.52
C ILE A 17 15.47 -12.61 13.31
N SER A 18 14.51 -13.32 13.91
CA SER A 18 13.08 -13.01 13.78
C SER A 18 12.76 -11.58 14.21
N ARG A 19 13.34 -11.14 15.33
CA ARG A 19 13.13 -9.80 15.88
C ARG A 19 13.74 -8.71 15.01
N VAL A 20 14.93 -8.94 14.46
CA VAL A 20 15.59 -7.97 13.57
C VAL A 20 14.84 -7.85 12.25
N ILE A 21 14.47 -8.98 11.63
CA ILE A 21 13.70 -8.97 10.38
C ILE A 21 12.36 -8.24 10.58
N LEU A 22 11.56 -8.65 11.57
CA LEU A 22 10.28 -7.99 11.84
C LEU A 22 10.46 -6.53 12.22
N GLY A 23 11.45 -6.22 13.06
CA GLY A 23 11.75 -4.86 13.48
C GLY A 23 12.07 -3.94 12.30
N LEU A 24 12.92 -4.39 11.38
CA LEU A 24 13.29 -3.63 10.19
C LEU A 24 12.11 -3.44 9.24
N VAL A 25 11.32 -4.49 8.99
CA VAL A 25 10.13 -4.42 8.13
C VAL A 25 9.12 -3.42 8.68
N PHE A 26 8.84 -3.46 9.98
CA PHE A 26 7.89 -2.55 10.64
C PHE A 26 8.40 -1.11 10.72
N ILE A 27 9.70 -0.90 11.00
CA ILE A 27 10.31 0.43 10.94
C ILE A 27 10.21 1.00 9.52
N PHE A 28 10.57 0.21 8.50
CA PHE A 28 10.50 0.66 7.11
C PHE A 28 9.05 0.98 6.70
N SER A 29 8.11 0.09 7.01
CA SER A 29 6.67 0.28 6.77
C SER A 29 6.14 1.56 7.42
N GLY A 30 6.37 1.74 8.72
CA GLY A 30 5.93 2.93 9.44
C GLY A 30 6.59 4.18 8.90
N PHE A 31 7.90 4.13 8.63
CA PHE A 31 8.66 5.27 8.15
C PHE A 31 8.22 5.77 6.78
N VAL A 32 8.04 4.89 5.79
CA VAL A 32 7.58 5.31 4.46
C VAL A 32 6.19 5.94 4.54
N LYS A 33 5.28 5.38 5.34
CA LYS A 33 3.96 5.97 5.57
C LYS A 33 4.04 7.31 6.31
N GLY A 34 4.99 7.46 7.24
CA GLY A 34 5.17 8.69 8.01
C GLY A 34 5.81 9.84 7.23
N VAL A 35 6.59 9.55 6.19
CA VAL A 35 7.12 10.60 5.30
C VAL A 35 6.09 11.07 4.25
N ASP A 36 4.99 10.34 4.07
CA ASP A 36 3.80 10.79 3.33
C ASP A 36 2.49 10.37 4.03
N PRO A 37 2.08 11.11 5.08
CA PRO A 37 0.84 10.81 5.79
C PRO A 37 -0.40 11.09 4.94
N MET A 38 -0.31 11.95 3.91
CA MET A 38 -1.43 12.23 3.01
C MET A 38 -1.70 11.05 2.07
N GLY A 39 -0.65 10.43 1.52
CA GLY A 39 -0.78 9.18 0.75
C GLY A 39 -1.49 8.08 1.55
N SER A 40 -1.09 7.90 2.82
CA SER A 40 -1.76 6.95 3.72
C SER A 40 -3.22 7.33 4.00
N ALA A 41 -3.55 8.62 4.11
CA ALA A 41 -4.92 9.09 4.32
C ALA A 41 -5.82 8.84 3.09
N TYR A 42 -5.29 8.96 1.88
CA TYR A 42 -6.03 8.59 0.67
C TYR A 42 -6.32 7.09 0.65
N LYS A 43 -5.35 6.24 0.97
CA LYS A 43 -5.58 4.79 1.10
C LYS A 43 -6.68 4.46 2.12
N PHE A 44 -6.67 5.09 3.29
CA PHE A 44 -7.76 4.93 4.26
C PHE A 44 -9.11 5.35 3.70
N SER A 45 -9.16 6.43 2.92
CA SER A 45 -10.39 6.90 2.28
C SER A 45 -10.88 5.90 1.23
N ASP A 46 -9.98 5.32 0.44
CA ASP A 46 -10.30 4.27 -0.54
C ASP A 46 -10.89 3.04 0.16
N TYR A 47 -10.29 2.60 1.26
CA TYR A 47 -10.84 1.52 2.07
C TYR A 47 -12.23 1.87 2.62
N PHE A 48 -12.42 3.09 3.14
CA PHE A 48 -13.71 3.49 3.67
C PHE A 48 -14.80 3.51 2.62
N ASN A 49 -14.49 3.99 1.41
CA ASN A 49 -15.42 3.99 0.30
C ASN A 49 -15.71 2.56 -0.18
N ALA A 50 -14.67 1.74 -0.35
CA ALA A 50 -14.79 0.36 -0.78
C ALA A 50 -15.62 -0.52 0.17
N PHE A 51 -15.52 -0.27 1.49
CA PHE A 51 -16.30 -0.98 2.51
C PHE A 51 -17.64 -0.30 2.86
N GLY A 52 -18.04 0.76 2.14
CA GLY A 52 -19.33 1.44 2.35
C GLY A 52 -19.42 2.28 3.63
N ILE A 53 -18.28 2.63 4.24
CA ILE A 53 -18.14 3.42 5.48
C ILE A 53 -17.46 4.78 5.23
N GLY A 54 -17.67 5.37 4.04
CA GLY A 54 -17.05 6.63 3.59
C GLY A 54 -17.25 7.84 4.52
N PHE A 55 -18.25 7.79 5.41
CA PHE A 55 -18.47 8.82 6.43
C PHE A 55 -17.29 8.99 7.41
N LEU A 56 -16.39 8.01 7.49
CA LEU A 56 -15.16 8.06 8.30
C LEU A 56 -14.01 8.81 7.60
N GLY A 57 -14.20 9.32 6.39
CA GLY A 57 -13.19 10.10 5.65
C GLY A 57 -12.46 11.18 6.48
N PRO A 58 -13.13 11.98 7.33
CA PRO A 58 -12.45 12.97 8.17
C PRO A 58 -11.45 12.36 9.18
N LEU A 59 -11.60 11.09 9.56
CA LEU A 59 -10.67 10.38 10.44
C LEU A 59 -9.47 9.78 9.70
N ALA A 60 -9.49 9.74 8.37
CA ALA A 60 -8.46 9.08 7.58
C ALA A 60 -7.06 9.63 7.87
N ILE A 61 -6.91 10.95 8.02
CA ILE A 61 -5.62 11.58 8.35
C ILE A 61 -5.16 11.24 9.77
N ILE A 62 -6.08 11.18 10.75
CA ILE A 62 -5.73 10.82 12.12
C ILE A 62 -5.27 9.36 12.17
N LEU A 63 -5.97 8.48 11.45
CA LEU A 63 -5.62 7.06 11.35
C LEU A 63 -4.32 6.84 10.57
N ALA A 64 -4.03 7.65 9.55
CA ALA A 64 -2.76 7.64 8.84
C ALA A 64 -1.59 7.84 9.81
N PHE A 65 -1.58 8.95 10.57
CA PHE A 65 -0.57 9.24 11.58
C PHE A 65 -0.48 8.15 12.66
N MET A 66 -1.62 7.68 13.16
CA MET A 66 -1.64 6.66 14.21
C MET A 66 -1.08 5.32 13.72
N LEU A 67 -1.43 4.91 12.49
CA LEU A 67 -1.00 3.64 11.92
C LEU A 67 0.52 3.61 11.70
N SER A 68 1.07 4.64 11.05
CA SER A 68 2.52 4.78 10.81
C SER A 68 3.30 4.84 12.12
N ALA A 69 2.83 5.60 13.10
CA ALA A 69 3.47 5.70 14.41
C ALA A 69 3.45 4.37 15.17
N VAL A 70 2.33 3.65 15.16
CA VAL A 70 2.22 2.32 15.80
C VAL A 70 3.17 1.32 15.13
N GLU A 71 3.20 1.25 13.80
CA GLU A 71 4.12 0.36 13.07
C GLU A 71 5.58 0.66 13.39
N PHE A 72 5.97 1.93 13.32
CA PHE A 72 7.32 2.36 13.62
C PHE A 72 7.72 2.00 15.06
N LEU A 73 6.87 2.30 16.04
CA LEU A 73 7.13 2.02 17.45
C LEU A 73 7.16 0.52 17.77
N ILE A 74 6.34 -0.31 17.10
CA ILE A 74 6.44 -1.77 17.19
C ILE A 74 7.83 -2.21 16.72
N GLY A 75 8.29 -1.70 15.58
CA GLY A 75 9.60 -2.04 15.04
C GLY A 75 10.75 -1.63 15.96
N ILE A 76 10.72 -0.41 16.51
CA ILE A 76 11.68 0.08 17.52
C ILE A 76 11.66 -0.79 18.79
N SER A 77 10.46 -1.12 19.29
CA SER A 77 10.27 -2.00 20.45
C SER A 77 10.94 -3.36 20.24
N LEU A 78 10.81 -3.95 19.04
CA LEU A 78 11.48 -5.20 18.70
C LEU A 78 12.99 -5.04 18.59
N ILE A 79 13.52 -4.07 17.83
CA ILE A 79 14.98 -3.91 17.62
C ILE A 79 15.74 -3.57 18.91
N PHE A 80 15.20 -2.69 19.75
CA PHE A 80 15.87 -2.25 20.97
C PHE A 80 15.41 -3.01 22.24
N ARG A 81 14.44 -3.94 22.12
CA ARG A 81 13.84 -4.66 23.27
C ARG A 81 13.23 -3.72 24.31
N PHE A 82 12.76 -2.56 23.88
CA PHE A 82 11.97 -1.67 24.73
C PHE A 82 10.56 -2.24 24.87
N ARG A 83 10.09 -2.50 26.09
CA ARG A 83 8.77 -3.09 26.38
C ARG A 83 8.52 -4.33 25.52
N PHE A 84 9.54 -5.20 25.39
CA PHE A 84 9.56 -6.26 24.38
C PHE A 84 8.32 -7.16 24.40
N ARG A 85 7.76 -7.45 25.59
CA ARG A 85 6.53 -8.22 25.71
C ARG A 85 5.32 -7.53 25.07
N LEU A 86 5.22 -6.21 25.24
CA LEU A 86 4.18 -5.41 24.61
C LEU A 86 4.39 -5.35 23.11
N GLY A 87 5.62 -5.14 22.63
CA GLY A 87 5.96 -5.16 21.21
C GLY A 87 5.65 -6.50 20.55
N ALA A 88 5.94 -7.63 21.23
CA ALA A 88 5.61 -8.97 20.77
C ALA A 88 4.08 -9.20 20.67
N TRP A 89 3.31 -8.72 21.64
CA TRP A 89 1.83 -8.76 21.54
C TRP A 89 1.31 -7.86 20.42
N ALA A 90 1.82 -6.63 20.34
CA ALA A 90 1.40 -5.66 19.34
C ALA A 90 1.67 -6.16 17.92
N VAL A 91 2.88 -6.66 17.62
CA VAL A 91 3.20 -7.22 16.30
C VAL A 91 2.32 -8.44 15.98
N SER A 92 1.98 -9.29 16.95
CA SER A 92 1.10 -10.43 16.72
C SER A 92 -0.34 -10.03 16.40
N VAL A 93 -0.91 -9.08 17.16
CA VAL A 93 -2.26 -8.57 16.89
C VAL A 93 -2.30 -7.86 15.54
N PHE A 94 -1.30 -7.03 15.27
CA PHE A 94 -1.19 -6.27 14.03
C PHE A 94 -1.08 -7.21 12.82
N MET A 95 -0.16 -8.17 12.85
CA MET A 95 0.00 -9.16 11.78
C MET A 95 -1.23 -10.06 11.63
N GLY A 96 -1.91 -10.41 12.73
CA GLY A 96 -3.17 -11.16 12.67
C GLY A 96 -4.28 -10.38 11.95
N PHE A 97 -4.44 -9.10 12.28
CA PHE A 97 -5.37 -8.21 11.57
C PHE A 97 -5.02 -8.07 10.09
N PHE A 98 -3.76 -7.75 9.77
CA PHE A 98 -3.33 -7.58 8.38
C PHE A 98 -3.39 -8.86 7.57
N LEU A 99 -3.20 -10.03 8.17
CA LEU A 99 -3.36 -11.31 7.47
C LEU A 99 -4.82 -11.52 7.01
N VAL A 100 -5.78 -11.25 7.90
CA VAL A 100 -7.21 -11.36 7.55
C VAL A 100 -7.60 -10.31 6.52
N LEU A 101 -7.19 -9.05 6.73
CA LEU A 101 -7.46 -7.96 5.79
C LEU A 101 -6.88 -8.29 4.40
N THR A 102 -5.60 -8.60 4.31
CA THR A 102 -4.92 -8.88 3.03
C THR A 102 -5.47 -10.11 2.33
N PHE A 103 -5.96 -11.11 3.07
CA PHE A 103 -6.67 -12.24 2.47
C PHE A 103 -8.00 -11.82 1.84
N ILE A 104 -8.80 -10.98 2.54
CA ILE A 104 -10.04 -10.44 1.98
C ILE A 104 -9.74 -9.65 0.71
N LEU A 105 -8.74 -8.76 0.75
CA LEU A 105 -8.34 -7.96 -0.41
C LEU A 105 -7.87 -8.81 -1.59
N ALA A 106 -7.14 -9.89 -1.33
CA ALA A 106 -6.68 -10.80 -2.39
C ALA A 106 -7.84 -11.52 -3.10
N LEU A 107 -8.96 -11.74 -2.41
CA LEU A 107 -10.14 -12.39 -2.96
C LEU A 107 -11.09 -11.41 -3.67
N THR A 108 -11.33 -10.23 -3.07
CA THR A 108 -12.36 -9.31 -3.55
C THR A 108 -11.82 -8.15 -4.39
N ASN A 109 -10.50 -7.92 -4.38
CA ASN A 109 -9.80 -6.79 -5.01
C ASN A 109 -10.59 -5.46 -4.96
N PRO A 110 -11.02 -5.02 -3.77
CA PRO A 110 -11.88 -3.85 -3.65
C PRO A 110 -11.08 -2.54 -3.74
N VAL A 111 -9.75 -2.62 -3.61
CA VAL A 111 -8.76 -1.55 -3.79
C VAL A 111 -7.56 -2.09 -4.58
N THR A 112 -6.84 -1.20 -5.26
CA THR A 112 -5.70 -1.53 -6.15
C THR A 112 -4.54 -2.19 -5.42
N ASP A 113 -4.22 -1.71 -4.21
CA ASP A 113 -3.11 -2.20 -3.41
C ASP A 113 -3.37 -2.00 -1.91
N CYS A 114 -2.65 -2.75 -1.08
CA CYS A 114 -2.86 -2.72 0.36
C CYS A 114 -2.32 -1.44 1.04
N GLY A 115 -1.43 -0.68 0.39
CA GLY A 115 -0.74 0.48 0.97
C GLY A 115 0.27 0.16 2.09
N CYS A 116 0.66 -1.11 2.28
CA CYS A 116 1.53 -1.51 3.40
C CYS A 116 2.89 -0.79 3.43
N PHE A 117 3.46 -0.40 2.29
CA PHE A 117 4.75 0.30 2.25
C PHE A 117 4.62 1.68 1.58
N GLY A 118 3.41 2.26 1.56
CA GLY A 118 3.13 3.50 0.83
C GLY A 118 3.58 3.41 -0.63
N ASP A 119 3.98 4.56 -1.19
CA ASP A 119 4.41 4.66 -2.59
C ASP A 119 5.84 4.15 -2.84
N ALA A 120 6.60 3.80 -1.79
CA ALA A 120 7.96 3.26 -1.98
C ALA A 120 7.96 1.84 -2.54
N LEU A 121 6.92 1.04 -2.24
CA LEU A 121 6.79 -0.32 -2.73
C LEU A 121 5.32 -0.72 -2.88
N ILE A 122 4.80 -0.52 -4.08
CA ILE A 122 3.46 -0.97 -4.48
C ILE A 122 3.53 -2.47 -4.76
N MET A 123 2.67 -3.24 -4.10
CA MET A 123 2.57 -4.68 -4.25
C MET A 123 1.12 -5.05 -4.51
N THR A 124 0.89 -6.08 -5.32
CA THR A 124 -0.45 -6.62 -5.53
C THR A 124 -1.04 -7.17 -4.24
N ASN A 125 -2.37 -7.30 -4.18
CA ASN A 125 -3.05 -7.86 -3.01
C ASN A 125 -2.56 -9.27 -2.66
N TRP A 126 -2.33 -10.12 -3.67
CA TRP A 126 -1.74 -11.45 -3.51
C TRP A 126 -0.30 -11.42 -3.01
N GLN A 127 0.56 -10.56 -3.58
CA GLN A 127 1.95 -10.41 -3.11
C GLN A 127 1.99 -9.97 -1.65
N THR A 128 1.12 -9.05 -1.25
CA THR A 128 1.03 -8.56 0.13
C THR A 128 0.60 -9.67 1.09
N PHE A 129 -0.40 -10.48 0.70
CA PHE A 129 -0.84 -11.64 1.48
C PHE A 129 0.30 -12.65 1.68
N PHE A 130 1.00 -13.03 0.61
CA PHE A 130 2.12 -13.98 0.70
C PHE A 130 3.29 -13.45 1.52
N LYS A 131 3.61 -12.15 1.42
CA LYS A 131 4.58 -11.50 2.29
C LYS A 131 4.18 -11.65 3.76
N ASN A 132 2.93 -11.37 4.10
CA ASN A 132 2.45 -11.49 5.48
C ASN A 132 2.53 -12.95 5.97
N LEU A 133 2.15 -13.91 5.12
CA LEU A 133 2.27 -15.34 5.40
C LEU A 133 3.73 -15.76 5.65
N PHE A 134 4.67 -15.25 4.85
CA PHE A 134 6.11 -15.48 5.04
C PHE A 134 6.64 -14.87 6.36
N LEU A 135 6.06 -13.77 6.84
CA LEU A 135 6.47 -13.15 8.10
C LEU A 135 5.93 -13.87 9.34
N LEU A 136 4.86 -14.68 9.23
CA LEU A 136 4.22 -15.34 10.37
C LEU A 136 5.15 -16.23 11.22
N PRO A 137 6.04 -17.07 10.67
CA PRO A 137 6.95 -17.89 11.49
C PRO A 137 7.85 -17.06 12.41
N PHE A 138 8.29 -15.89 11.94
CA PHE A 138 9.07 -14.96 12.74
C PHE A 138 8.22 -14.35 13.86
N VAL A 139 6.95 -14.02 13.58
CA VAL A 139 6.00 -13.50 14.58
C VAL A 139 5.74 -14.55 15.65
N PHE A 140 5.47 -15.81 15.27
CA PHE A 140 5.26 -16.90 16.22
C PHE A 140 6.48 -17.14 17.09
N THR A 141 7.69 -17.09 16.51
CA THR A 141 8.94 -17.18 17.28
C THR A 141 9.01 -16.09 18.35
N VAL A 142 8.85 -14.82 17.94
CA VAL A 142 8.92 -13.67 18.85
C VAL A 142 7.87 -13.79 19.94
N PHE A 143 6.66 -14.24 19.58
CA PHE A 143 5.56 -14.39 20.53
C PHE A 143 5.79 -15.52 21.53
N ILE A 144 6.20 -16.72 21.09
CA ILE A 144 6.42 -17.88 21.97
C ILE A 144 7.56 -17.60 22.96
N PHE A 145 8.68 -17.07 22.46
CA PHE A 145 9.88 -16.82 23.27
C PHE A 145 9.90 -15.43 23.92
N ARG A 146 8.76 -14.72 23.96
CA ARG A 146 8.65 -13.36 24.51
C ARG A 146 9.06 -13.25 25.99
N ASN A 147 8.97 -14.34 26.73
CA ASN A 147 9.27 -14.39 28.17
C ASN A 147 10.70 -14.84 28.49
N GLU A 148 11.42 -15.45 27.54
CA GLU A 148 12.74 -16.03 27.80
C GLU A 148 13.85 -14.99 27.94
N LYS A 149 13.63 -13.77 27.42
CA LYS A 149 14.62 -12.69 27.47
C LYS A 149 14.05 -11.47 28.19
N ALA A 150 14.78 -10.99 29.21
CA ALA A 150 14.44 -9.78 29.95
C ALA A 150 14.41 -8.54 29.04
N GLU A 151 13.70 -7.50 29.45
CA GLU A 151 13.76 -6.20 28.77
C GLU A 151 15.19 -5.64 28.82
N GLN A 152 15.55 -4.79 27.85
CA GLN A 152 16.82 -4.07 27.94
C GLN A 152 16.70 -2.95 28.98
N GLY A 153 17.33 -3.16 30.14
CA GLY A 153 17.42 -2.17 31.20
C GLY A 153 16.13 -2.00 32.03
N PRO A 154 16.12 -1.02 32.96
CA PRO A 154 14.95 -0.71 33.78
C PRO A 154 13.78 -0.22 32.92
N GLY A 155 12.54 -0.52 33.33
CA GLY A 155 11.34 -0.14 32.56
C GLY A 155 11.24 1.36 32.22
N PHE A 156 11.79 2.24 33.06
CA PHE A 156 11.85 3.68 32.76
C PHE A 156 12.70 4.01 31.52
N PHE A 157 13.84 3.34 31.34
CA PHE A 157 14.71 3.54 30.18
C PHE A 157 14.00 3.14 28.89
N SER A 158 13.35 1.98 28.93
CA SER A 158 12.54 1.48 27.82
C SER A 158 11.40 2.45 27.45
N ASN A 159 10.71 3.01 28.44
CA ASN A 159 9.62 3.97 28.19
C ASN A 159 10.14 5.28 27.64
N GLY A 160 11.22 5.79 28.23
CA GLY A 160 11.90 7.00 27.76
C GLY A 160 12.34 6.84 26.30
N GLY A 161 12.92 5.69 25.95
CA GLY A 161 13.31 5.37 24.57
C GLY A 161 12.13 5.41 23.60
N LEU A 162 11.03 4.71 23.91
CA LEU A 162 9.84 4.72 23.06
C LEU A 162 9.21 6.12 22.94
N ILE A 163 9.18 6.90 24.02
CA ILE A 163 8.68 8.28 23.99
C ILE A 163 9.55 9.16 23.10
N VAL A 164 10.88 9.08 23.24
CA VAL A 164 11.81 9.86 22.42
C VAL A 164 11.66 9.49 20.95
N PHE A 165 11.68 8.21 20.60
CA PHE A 165 11.49 7.77 19.21
C PHE A 165 10.10 8.17 18.68
N GLY A 166 9.06 8.11 19.49
CA GLY A 166 7.70 8.53 19.11
C GLY A 166 7.60 10.03 18.84
N ILE A 167 8.21 10.87 19.69
CA ILE A 167 8.23 12.34 19.49
C ILE A 167 9.02 12.70 18.23
N LEU A 168 10.19 12.09 18.03
CA LEU A 168 10.99 12.32 16.83
C LEU A 168 10.24 11.90 15.57
N PHE A 169 9.56 10.75 15.61
CA PHE A 169 8.77 10.26 14.49
C PHE A 169 7.58 11.17 14.18
N LEU A 170 6.83 11.58 15.20
CA LEU A 170 5.73 12.53 15.04
C LEU A 170 6.19 13.87 14.47
N ALA A 171 7.39 14.34 14.82
CA ALA A 171 7.96 15.55 14.23
C ALA A 171 8.22 15.39 12.72
N ILE A 172 8.65 14.20 12.27
CA ILE A 172 8.82 13.89 10.84
C ILE A 172 7.45 13.91 10.15
N GLU A 173 6.43 13.26 10.72
CA GLU A 173 5.08 13.22 10.14
C GLU A 173 4.45 14.62 10.03
N VAL A 174 4.54 15.43 11.09
CA VAL A 174 4.03 16.80 11.10
C VAL A 174 4.77 17.66 10.08
N ASN A 175 6.09 17.46 9.92
CA ASN A 175 6.84 18.15 8.88
C ASN A 175 6.39 17.73 7.48
N ALA A 176 6.25 16.42 7.23
CA ALA A 176 5.79 15.87 5.96
C ALA A 176 4.34 16.25 5.61
N TYR A 177 3.51 16.52 6.62
CA TYR A 177 2.15 17.01 6.39
C TYR A 177 2.11 18.49 6.00
N ARG A 178 3.04 19.31 6.54
CA ARG A 178 3.07 20.76 6.30
C ARG A 178 3.92 21.17 5.09
N HIS A 179 4.90 20.33 4.73
CA HIS A 179 5.85 20.58 3.65
C HIS A 179 5.90 19.38 2.71
N LEU A 180 6.64 19.50 1.61
CA LEU A 180 6.90 18.35 0.76
C LEU A 180 7.60 17.23 1.55
N PRO A 181 7.29 15.96 1.26
CA PRO A 181 7.99 14.80 1.82
C PRO A 181 9.51 14.96 1.71
N MET A 182 10.24 14.63 2.78
CA MET A 182 11.71 14.62 2.75
C MET A 182 12.25 13.64 1.70
N MET A 183 11.52 12.54 1.49
CA MET A 183 11.74 11.59 0.41
C MET A 183 10.43 11.39 -0.31
N ASP A 184 10.41 11.77 -1.57
CA ASP A 184 9.23 11.67 -2.42
C ASP A 184 9.34 10.43 -3.30
N PHE A 185 8.55 9.41 -2.98
CA PHE A 185 8.49 8.15 -3.72
C PHE A 185 7.49 8.19 -4.88
N ARG A 186 6.73 9.29 -5.02
CA ARG A 186 5.70 9.43 -6.05
C ARG A 186 6.32 9.61 -7.43
N PRO A 187 5.57 9.28 -8.49
CA PRO A 187 6.05 9.49 -9.84
C PRO A 187 6.24 10.99 -10.17
N TYR A 188 5.64 11.91 -9.41
CA TYR A 188 5.71 13.37 -9.59
C TYR A 188 6.79 14.08 -8.74
N SER A 189 7.82 13.36 -8.28
CA SER A 189 8.90 13.96 -7.50
C SER A 189 9.65 15.07 -8.27
N VAL A 190 10.17 16.06 -7.52
CA VAL A 190 10.87 17.23 -8.08
C VAL A 190 11.99 16.82 -9.03
N GLY A 191 12.01 17.40 -10.23
CA GLY A 191 12.98 17.07 -11.29
C GLY A 191 12.56 15.93 -12.22
N THR A 192 11.36 15.34 -12.03
CA THR A 192 10.82 14.35 -12.96
C THR A 192 10.39 14.98 -14.29
N HIS A 193 10.78 14.35 -15.39
CA HIS A 193 10.21 14.61 -16.72
C HIS A 193 8.89 13.84 -16.91
N ILE A 194 7.76 14.52 -16.71
CA ILE A 194 6.41 13.91 -16.74
C ILE A 194 6.10 13.20 -18.07
N PRO A 195 6.29 13.81 -19.26
CA PRO A 195 5.96 13.14 -20.52
C PRO A 195 6.74 11.82 -20.72
N GLY A 196 7.97 11.77 -20.23
CA GLY A 196 8.79 10.55 -20.29
C GLY A 196 8.27 9.41 -19.43
N LYS A 197 7.57 9.72 -18.33
CA LYS A 197 6.93 8.71 -17.45
C LYS A 197 5.49 8.38 -17.85
N MET A 198 4.94 9.06 -18.85
CA MET A 198 3.65 8.74 -19.47
C MET A 198 3.78 7.76 -20.64
N ASN A 199 4.99 7.61 -21.18
CA ASN A 199 5.22 6.76 -22.33
C ASN A 199 5.28 5.27 -21.96
N VAL A 200 4.54 4.47 -22.72
CA VAL A 200 4.68 3.01 -22.73
C VAL A 200 5.88 2.65 -23.61
N PRO A 201 6.89 1.92 -23.09
CA PRO A 201 8.05 1.51 -23.88
C PRO A 201 7.65 0.62 -25.07
N GLU A 202 8.39 0.73 -26.17
CA GLU A 202 8.16 -0.14 -27.34
C GLU A 202 8.38 -1.62 -26.97
N GLY A 203 7.38 -2.46 -27.27
CA GLY A 203 7.39 -3.89 -26.92
C GLY A 203 7.03 -4.19 -25.46
N ALA A 204 6.51 -3.22 -24.71
CA ALA A 204 5.93 -3.49 -23.40
C ALA A 204 4.70 -4.42 -23.54
N PRO A 205 4.46 -5.32 -22.57
CA PRO A 205 3.31 -6.22 -22.61
C PRO A 205 2.01 -5.41 -22.61
N GLU A 206 1.09 -5.75 -23.50
CA GLU A 206 -0.27 -5.19 -23.53
C GLU A 206 -1.22 -6.04 -22.68
N ASP A 207 -2.38 -5.48 -22.36
CA ASP A 207 -3.46 -6.23 -21.71
C ASP A 207 -3.90 -7.40 -22.58
N VAL A 208 -3.80 -8.61 -22.04
CA VAL A 208 -4.26 -9.83 -22.72
C VAL A 208 -5.64 -10.18 -22.19
N TYR A 209 -6.65 -9.91 -23.01
CA TYR A 209 -8.03 -10.33 -22.76
C TYR A 209 -8.31 -11.68 -23.41
N GLN A 210 -9.06 -12.52 -22.71
CA GLN A 210 -9.65 -13.72 -23.27
C GLN A 210 -11.16 -13.58 -23.30
N THR A 211 -11.73 -13.72 -24.49
CA THR A 211 -13.17 -13.71 -24.72
C THR A 211 -13.72 -15.12 -24.51
N TYR A 212 -14.64 -15.26 -23.56
CA TYR A 212 -15.45 -16.44 -23.36
C TYR A 212 -16.86 -16.20 -23.89
N LEU A 213 -17.30 -17.06 -24.79
CA LEU A 213 -18.61 -17.01 -25.43
C LEU A 213 -19.48 -18.13 -24.83
N TYR A 214 -20.65 -17.77 -24.33
CA TYR A 214 -21.60 -18.72 -23.77
C TYR A 214 -22.69 -19.02 -24.80
N TYR A 215 -22.81 -20.28 -25.19
CA TYR A 215 -23.86 -20.74 -26.09
C TYR A 215 -24.74 -21.80 -25.42
N GLU A 216 -26.03 -21.78 -25.71
CA GLU A 216 -27.01 -22.73 -25.20
C GLU A 216 -27.50 -23.65 -26.31
N LYS A 217 -27.58 -24.94 -26.01
CA LYS A 217 -28.19 -25.97 -26.85
C LYS A 217 -28.89 -26.98 -25.95
N ASP A 218 -30.15 -27.31 -26.26
CA ASP A 218 -30.98 -28.25 -25.51
C ASP A 218 -31.11 -27.94 -24.00
N GLY A 219 -31.07 -26.66 -23.63
CA GLY A 219 -31.16 -26.20 -22.24
C GLY A 219 -29.85 -26.30 -21.43
N GLU A 220 -28.74 -26.73 -22.05
CA GLU A 220 -27.40 -26.68 -21.46
C GLU A 220 -26.60 -25.50 -22.03
N THR A 221 -26.10 -24.63 -21.14
CA THR A 221 -25.16 -23.57 -21.50
C THR A 221 -23.73 -24.11 -21.45
N ARG A 222 -22.96 -23.92 -22.52
CA ARG A 222 -21.53 -24.24 -22.59
C ARG A 222 -20.68 -23.02 -22.91
N GLU A 223 -19.47 -23.04 -22.36
CA GLU A 223 -18.45 -22.03 -22.56
C GLU A 223 -17.56 -22.38 -23.75
N PHE A 224 -17.31 -21.39 -24.59
CA PHE A 224 -16.45 -21.46 -25.76
C PHE A 224 -15.47 -20.28 -25.75
N THR A 225 -14.37 -20.40 -26.46
CA THR A 225 -13.38 -19.35 -26.74
C THR A 225 -13.47 -18.97 -28.22
N GLU A 226 -12.82 -17.88 -28.62
CA GLU A 226 -12.72 -17.48 -30.04
C GLU A 226 -12.13 -18.57 -30.95
N GLU A 227 -11.35 -19.50 -30.40
CA GLU A 227 -10.75 -20.60 -31.17
C GLU A 227 -11.69 -21.80 -31.36
N ASN A 228 -12.65 -22.02 -30.45
CA ASN A 228 -13.43 -23.26 -30.40
C ASN A 228 -14.95 -23.03 -30.51
N PHE A 229 -15.40 -21.80 -30.79
CA PHE A 229 -16.82 -21.48 -30.84
C PHE A 229 -17.53 -22.15 -32.04
N PRO A 230 -18.78 -22.60 -31.86
CA PRO A 230 -19.48 -23.47 -32.81
C PRO A 230 -20.12 -22.67 -33.97
N TRP A 231 -19.31 -21.97 -34.76
CA TRP A 231 -19.81 -21.10 -35.85
C TRP A 231 -20.52 -21.86 -36.99
N GLU A 232 -20.20 -23.14 -37.18
CA GLU A 232 -20.80 -23.99 -38.21
C GLU A 232 -22.10 -24.66 -37.74
N ASP A 233 -22.35 -24.73 -36.42
CA ASP A 233 -23.52 -25.43 -35.86
C ASP A 233 -24.61 -24.43 -35.41
N SER A 234 -25.55 -24.17 -36.31
CA SER A 234 -26.71 -23.27 -36.11
C SER A 234 -27.68 -23.67 -34.99
N THR A 235 -27.51 -24.85 -34.37
CA THR A 235 -28.35 -25.28 -33.24
C THR A 235 -27.95 -24.64 -31.91
N TRP A 236 -26.74 -24.08 -31.83
CA TRP A 236 -26.27 -23.32 -30.68
C TRP A 236 -26.77 -21.88 -30.74
N LYS A 237 -27.37 -21.42 -29.64
CA LYS A 237 -27.81 -20.02 -29.51
C LYS A 237 -26.85 -19.26 -28.61
N PHE A 238 -26.35 -18.14 -29.09
CA PHE A 238 -25.53 -17.24 -28.29
C PHE A 238 -26.36 -16.69 -27.12
N VAL A 239 -25.79 -16.71 -25.92
CA VAL A 239 -26.41 -16.22 -24.69
C VAL A 239 -25.70 -14.97 -24.20
N ASP A 240 -24.38 -15.04 -24.03
CA ASP A 240 -23.57 -13.99 -23.42
C ASP A 240 -22.11 -14.09 -23.86
N SER A 241 -21.36 -12.99 -23.75
CA SER A 241 -19.91 -12.94 -23.95
C SER A 241 -19.26 -12.24 -22.77
N LYS A 242 -18.27 -12.88 -22.16
CA LYS A 242 -17.47 -12.30 -21.08
C LYS A 242 -16.04 -12.13 -21.51
N TYR A 243 -15.52 -10.93 -21.30
CA TYR A 243 -14.12 -10.60 -21.49
C TYR A 243 -13.42 -10.68 -20.14
N ILE A 244 -12.44 -11.57 -20.01
CA ILE A 244 -11.66 -11.74 -18.79
C ILE A 244 -10.24 -11.28 -19.09
N LEU A 245 -9.74 -10.30 -18.33
CA LEU A 245 -8.34 -9.89 -18.37
C LEU A 245 -7.49 -11.02 -17.77
N ILE A 246 -6.69 -11.69 -18.59
CA ILE A 246 -5.83 -12.81 -18.17
C ILE A 246 -4.46 -12.32 -17.70
N SER A 247 -3.93 -11.29 -18.37
CA SER A 247 -2.66 -10.67 -18.00
C SER A 247 -2.77 -9.16 -18.15
N GLN A 248 -2.51 -8.43 -17.08
CA GLN A 248 -2.39 -6.97 -17.11
C GLN A 248 -1.08 -6.60 -17.83
N GLY A 249 -1.18 -5.64 -18.74
CA GLY A 249 -0.08 -5.05 -19.46
C GLY A 249 0.75 -4.09 -18.61
N TYR A 250 1.74 -3.48 -19.23
CA TYR A 250 2.55 -2.44 -18.61
C TYR A 250 1.74 -1.14 -18.51
N GLU A 251 1.53 -0.69 -17.28
CA GLU A 251 0.95 0.63 -17.00
C GLU A 251 2.07 1.63 -16.69
N PRO A 252 2.12 2.79 -17.38
CA PRO A 252 3.17 3.77 -17.13
C PRO A 252 3.03 4.37 -15.72
N PRO A 253 4.15 4.77 -15.08
CA PRO A 253 4.11 5.35 -13.73
C PRO A 253 3.23 6.59 -13.60
N ILE A 254 3.04 7.33 -14.70
CA ILE A 254 2.07 8.41 -14.81
C ILE A 254 1.10 8.03 -15.93
N HIS A 255 -0.14 7.68 -15.59
CA HIS A 255 -1.18 7.31 -16.56
C HIS A 255 -2.45 8.14 -16.41
N ASP A 256 -2.56 8.92 -15.32
CA ASP A 256 -3.76 9.63 -14.88
C ASP A 256 -3.61 11.16 -14.90
N PHE A 257 -2.49 11.68 -15.43
CA PHE A 257 -2.24 13.11 -15.48
C PHE A 257 -3.18 13.79 -16.49
N THR A 258 -4.15 14.53 -15.97
CA THR A 258 -5.15 15.28 -16.74
C THR A 258 -5.38 16.64 -16.10
N ILE A 259 -5.63 17.67 -16.92
CA ILE A 259 -5.98 19.02 -16.46
C ILE A 259 -7.20 19.45 -17.26
N THR A 260 -8.39 19.23 -16.70
CA THR A 260 -9.65 19.51 -17.39
C THR A 260 -10.27 20.83 -16.97
N ASP A 261 -10.91 21.53 -17.90
CA ASP A 261 -11.80 22.65 -17.59
C ASP A 261 -13.25 22.19 -17.29
N ASP A 262 -14.12 23.16 -16.98
CA ASP A 262 -15.54 22.93 -16.72
C ASP A 262 -16.31 22.37 -17.94
N PHE A 263 -15.74 22.47 -19.14
CA PHE A 263 -16.30 21.91 -20.37
C PHE A 263 -15.76 20.49 -20.67
N GLY A 264 -14.83 20.00 -19.85
CA GLY A 264 -14.21 18.68 -19.98
C GLY A 264 -13.08 18.60 -21.00
N TYR A 265 -12.56 19.74 -21.48
CA TYR A 265 -11.38 19.76 -22.34
C TYR A 265 -10.11 19.57 -21.52
N ASP A 266 -9.25 18.63 -21.91
CA ASP A 266 -7.99 18.32 -21.24
C ASP A 266 -6.81 19.11 -21.84
N TYR A 267 -6.21 19.98 -21.03
CA TYR A 267 -5.06 20.82 -21.37
C TYR A 267 -3.72 20.19 -20.96
N ALA A 268 -3.68 18.94 -20.47
CA ALA A 268 -2.44 18.31 -20.02
C ALA A 268 -1.33 18.34 -21.09
N ASN A 269 -1.66 17.98 -22.33
CA ASN A 269 -0.69 18.01 -23.43
C ASN A 269 -0.28 19.43 -23.83
N ASP A 270 -1.19 20.39 -23.76
CA ASP A 270 -0.89 21.79 -24.08
C ASP A 270 0.14 22.36 -23.09
N ILE A 271 -0.01 22.02 -21.81
CA ILE A 271 0.89 22.46 -20.73
C ILE A 271 2.23 21.72 -20.78
N LEU A 272 2.22 20.41 -21.04
CA LEU A 272 3.42 19.58 -21.06
C LEU A 272 4.32 19.83 -22.26
N ASN A 273 3.75 20.30 -23.38
CA ASN A 273 4.50 20.60 -24.61
C ASN A 273 4.82 22.09 -24.78
N ASP A 274 4.46 22.95 -23.82
CA ASP A 274 4.86 24.36 -23.86
C ASP A 274 6.39 24.47 -23.81
N GLU A 275 6.98 25.17 -24.79
CA GLU A 275 8.43 25.41 -24.86
C GLU A 275 8.90 26.38 -23.76
N GLY A 276 7.98 27.13 -23.15
CA GLY A 276 8.22 28.08 -22.07
C GLY A 276 8.16 27.48 -20.66
N TYR A 277 8.01 28.36 -19.66
CA TYR A 277 7.77 27.96 -18.28
C TYR A 277 6.28 28.03 -17.96
N SER A 278 5.68 26.87 -17.72
CA SER A 278 4.34 26.75 -17.17
C SER A 278 4.36 26.82 -15.65
N PHE A 279 3.69 27.82 -15.07
CA PHE A 279 3.50 27.95 -13.62
C PHE A 279 2.07 27.55 -13.24
N LEU A 280 1.92 26.44 -12.52
CA LEU A 280 0.62 25.97 -12.03
C LEU A 280 0.43 26.38 -10.56
N PHE A 281 -0.58 27.22 -10.30
CA PHE A 281 -0.98 27.60 -8.96
C PHE A 281 -2.20 26.78 -8.52
N ILE A 282 -2.03 25.96 -7.48
CA ILE A 282 -3.08 25.05 -7.01
C ILE A 282 -3.57 25.51 -5.64
N SER A 283 -4.86 25.83 -5.54
CA SER A 283 -5.53 26.15 -4.28
C SER A 283 -6.65 25.16 -3.98
N LYS A 284 -6.60 24.51 -2.81
CA LYS A 284 -7.65 23.57 -2.37
C LYS A 284 -8.95 24.25 -1.94
N LYS A 285 -8.92 25.56 -1.67
CA LYS A 285 -10.06 26.33 -1.15
C LYS A 285 -10.29 27.58 -1.99
N LEU A 286 -10.58 27.39 -3.26
CA LEU A 286 -10.89 28.48 -4.19
C LEU A 286 -12.09 29.33 -3.73
N GLY A 287 -13.06 28.73 -3.00
CA GLY A 287 -14.21 29.46 -2.44
C GLY A 287 -13.85 30.45 -1.33
N ASP A 288 -12.72 30.24 -0.65
CA ASP A 288 -12.21 31.14 0.39
C ASP A 288 -11.20 32.16 -0.17
N ALA A 289 -10.87 32.05 -1.46
CA ALA A 289 -9.93 32.95 -2.11
C ALA A 289 -10.59 34.32 -2.36
N ASP A 290 -9.79 35.37 -2.21
CA ASP A 290 -10.22 36.72 -2.55
C ASP A 290 -10.50 36.79 -4.05
N LYS A 291 -11.78 36.96 -4.41
CA LYS A 291 -12.23 37.01 -5.80
C LYS A 291 -11.67 38.22 -6.54
N GLU A 292 -11.41 39.33 -5.84
CA GLU A 292 -10.82 40.52 -6.44
C GLU A 292 -9.35 40.29 -6.83
N ALA A 293 -8.64 39.43 -6.09
CA ALA A 293 -7.26 39.06 -6.40
C ALA A 293 -7.14 38.04 -7.55
N LEU A 294 -8.25 37.44 -8.00
CA LEU A 294 -8.29 36.40 -9.04
C LEU A 294 -8.72 36.91 -10.42
N THR A 295 -9.22 38.14 -10.50
CA THR A 295 -9.51 38.83 -11.77
C THR A 295 -8.27 39.60 -12.25
N TYR A 296 -7.61 39.07 -13.28
CA TYR A 296 -6.68 39.81 -14.13
C TYR A 296 -7.41 40.38 -15.35
#